data_AF-A0A2K8X3J0-F1
#
_entry.id   AF-A0A2K8X3J0-F1
#
_cell.length_a   1.000
_cell.length_b   1.000
_cell.length_c   1.000
_cell.angle_alpha   90.00
_cell.angle_beta   90.00
_cell.angle_gamma   90.00
#
_symmetry.space_group_name_H-M   'P 1'
#
loop_
_entity.id
_entity.type
_entity.pdbx_description
1 polymer ?
#
loop_
_entity_poly.entity_id
_entity_poly.type
_entity_poly.pdbx_seq_one_letter_code
_entity_poly.pdbx_strand_id
1 'polypeptide(L)'
;MKIKIKYIALGLFLIDAIFIIINIKYRDQTLSVVPGLNQTKFFFFLGTLSFIAYLILLKQKKSLQLAAIITITSLSIAMYNNLRLAKDNYDRIQCLKGISEYFQYFENDSCSKIEKKFKEDVINGTIKYFQDEYNFDLEFEERLRDKYNVELVGISCTRYSAMNCYNDLVKDHIKKLKER
;
A
#
# COMPACT_ATOMS: atom_id res chain seq x y z
N MET A 1 25.63 9.07 -26.46
CA MET A 1 25.37 8.82 -25.01
C MET A 1 24.75 10.03 -24.28
N LYS A 2 25.32 11.24 -24.37
CA LYS A 2 24.85 12.45 -23.64
C LYS A 2 23.36 12.80 -23.87
N ILE A 3 22.87 12.66 -25.11
CA ILE A 3 21.46 12.93 -25.47
C ILE A 3 20.49 11.91 -24.82
N LYS A 4 20.93 10.68 -24.54
CA LYS A 4 20.07 9.65 -23.92
C LYS A 4 19.87 9.91 -22.42
N ILE A 5 20.91 10.36 -21.72
CA ILE A 5 20.88 10.59 -20.26
C ILE A 5 19.90 11.71 -19.90
N LYS A 6 19.85 12.82 -20.66
CA LYS A 6 18.90 13.91 -20.39
C LYS A 6 17.44 13.45 -20.41
N TYR A 7 17.08 12.52 -21.31
CA TYR A 7 15.72 12.02 -21.42
C TYR A 7 15.40 11.03 -20.30
N ILE A 8 16.39 10.20 -19.89
CA ILE A 8 16.24 9.32 -18.72
C ILE A 8 16.03 10.15 -17.45
N ALA A 9 16.86 11.17 -17.22
CA ALA A 9 16.74 12.06 -16.07
C ALA A 9 15.40 12.83 -16.08
N LEU A 10 14.95 13.31 -17.24
CA LEU A 10 13.66 13.96 -17.39
C LEU A 10 12.50 13.00 -17.07
N GLY A 11 12.55 11.77 -17.59
CA GLY A 11 11.54 10.74 -17.31
C GLY A 11 11.46 10.43 -15.82
N LEU A 12 12.60 10.18 -15.17
CA LEU A 12 12.66 9.95 -13.72
C LEU A 12 12.08 11.14 -12.94
N PHE A 13 12.51 12.36 -13.28
CA PHE A 13 12.01 13.58 -12.65
C PHE A 13 10.48 13.71 -12.73
N LEU A 14 9.89 13.50 -13.92
CA LEU A 14 8.45 13.60 -14.12
C LEU A 14 7.69 12.53 -13.33
N ILE A 15 8.15 11.28 -13.39
CA ILE A 15 7.53 10.17 -12.68
C ILE A 15 7.61 10.40 -11.16
N ASP A 16 8.79 10.79 -10.65
CA ASP A 16 8.97 11.11 -9.23
C ASP A 16 8.07 12.24 -8.76
N ALA A 17 7.93 13.30 -9.56
CA ALA A 17 7.04 14.42 -9.24
C ALA A 17 5.59 13.96 -9.11
N ILE A 18 5.12 13.10 -10.03
CA ILE A 18 3.76 12.52 -9.98
C ILE A 18 3.60 11.67 -8.72
N PHE A 19 4.54 10.76 -8.43
CA PHE A 19 4.46 9.91 -7.24
C PHE A 19 4.51 10.71 -5.94
N ILE A 20 5.31 11.78 -5.85
CA ILE A 20 5.33 12.66 -4.67
C ILE A 20 3.95 13.28 -4.44
N ILE A 21 3.29 13.77 -5.50
CA ILE A 21 1.95 14.35 -5.39
C ILE A 21 0.95 13.30 -4.87
N ILE A 22 0.97 12.09 -5.45
CA ILE A 22 0.12 10.97 -5.02
C ILE A 22 0.40 10.62 -3.55
N ASN A 23 1.67 10.43 -3.18
CA ASN A 23 2.09 10.08 -1.83
C ASN A 23 1.75 11.17 -0.79
N ILE A 24 1.71 12.45 -1.19
CA ILE A 24 1.22 13.53 -0.33
C ILE A 24 -0.30 13.46 -0.16
N LYS A 25 -1.05 13.24 -1.26
CA LYS A 25 -2.51 13.21 -1.26
C LYS A 25 -3.06 12.06 -0.42
N TYR A 26 -2.44 10.89 -0.53
CA TYR A 26 -2.87 9.67 0.16
C TYR A 26 -2.08 9.43 1.46
N ARG A 27 -1.34 10.42 1.94
CA ARG A 27 -0.64 10.30 3.22
C ARG A 27 -1.65 10.10 4.34
N ASP A 28 -1.31 9.22 5.26
CA ASP A 28 -2.05 9.14 6.50
C ASP A 28 -1.71 10.31 7.44
N GLN A 29 -2.71 10.76 8.17
CA GLN A 29 -2.61 11.83 9.15
C GLN A 29 -2.35 11.31 10.59
N THR A 30 -2.62 10.03 10.87
CA THR A 30 -2.58 9.49 12.24
C THR A 30 -1.27 8.78 12.61
N LEU A 31 -0.52 8.23 11.65
CA LEU A 31 0.84 7.73 11.85
C LEU A 31 1.86 8.88 11.71
N SER A 32 2.59 9.12 12.79
CA SER A 32 3.55 10.21 12.97
C SER A 32 4.81 10.11 12.10
N VAL A 33 4.99 9.00 11.38
CA VAL A 33 6.20 8.77 10.61
C VAL A 33 5.80 8.34 9.20
N VAL A 34 5.92 9.26 8.25
CA VAL A 34 6.30 8.90 6.89
C VAL A 34 7.79 9.21 6.77
N PRO A 35 8.69 8.46 7.45
CA PRO A 35 10.11 8.76 7.43
C PRO A 35 10.65 8.69 5.99
N GLY A 36 9.97 7.91 5.13
CA GLY A 36 10.24 7.85 3.70
C GLY A 36 9.88 9.11 2.91
N LEU A 37 8.84 9.89 3.25
CA LEU A 37 8.38 11.00 2.37
C LEU A 37 9.30 12.21 2.47
N ASN A 38 9.77 12.54 3.67
CA ASN A 38 10.76 13.61 3.85
C ASN A 38 12.09 13.23 3.18
N GLN A 39 12.52 11.97 3.33
CA GLN A 39 13.69 11.45 2.64
C GLN A 39 13.52 11.49 1.11
N THR A 40 12.36 11.09 0.60
CA THR A 40 12.02 11.15 -0.83
C THR A 40 12.08 12.58 -1.36
N LYS A 41 11.46 13.53 -0.65
CA LYS A 41 11.48 14.95 -1.01
C LYS A 41 12.90 15.51 -1.03
N PHE A 42 13.74 15.13 -0.06
CA PHE A 42 15.13 15.55 -0.01
C PHE A 42 15.93 15.05 -1.22
N PHE A 43 15.84 13.76 -1.54
CA PHE A 43 16.54 13.20 -2.72
C PHE A 43 15.98 13.74 -4.04
N PHE A 44 14.68 13.94 -4.14
CA PHE A 44 14.05 14.57 -5.30
C PHE A 44 14.55 16.00 -5.49
N PHE A 45 14.62 16.79 -4.43
CA PHE A 45 15.16 18.16 -4.45
C PHE A 45 16.63 18.17 -4.88
N LEU A 46 17.46 17.32 -4.27
CA LEU A 46 18.87 17.19 -4.61
C LEU A 46 19.06 16.77 -6.08
N GLY A 47 18.28 15.80 -6.55
CA GLY A 47 18.27 15.35 -7.95
C GLY A 47 17.82 16.45 -8.90
N THR A 48 16.82 17.25 -8.52
CA THR A 48 16.33 18.39 -9.32
C THR A 48 17.38 19.49 -9.45
N LEU A 49 18.02 19.89 -8.36
CA LEU A 49 19.11 20.86 -8.39
C LEU A 49 20.26 20.39 -9.26
N SER A 50 20.66 19.12 -9.10
CA SER A 50 21.71 18.50 -9.90
C SER A 50 21.32 18.43 -11.39
N PHE A 51 20.04 18.15 -11.69
CA PHE A 51 19.54 18.08 -13.06
C PHE A 51 19.57 19.44 -13.75
N ILE A 52 19.15 20.50 -13.05
CA ILE A 52 19.25 21.88 -13.54
C ILE A 52 20.72 22.24 -13.82
N ALA A 53 21.62 21.95 -12.88
CA ALA A 53 23.05 22.18 -13.06
C ALA A 53 23.62 21.39 -14.26
N TYR A 54 23.22 20.13 -14.42
CA TYR A 54 23.58 19.29 -15.56
C TYR A 54 23.13 19.94 -16.89
N LEU A 55 21.90 20.44 -16.98
CA LEU A 55 21.39 21.11 -18.19
C LEU A 55 22.16 22.40 -18.51
N ILE A 56 22.52 23.20 -17.50
CA ILE A 56 23.34 24.42 -17.68
C ILE A 56 24.74 24.05 -18.19
N LEU A 57 25.40 23.08 -17.57
CA LEU A 57 26.73 22.62 -17.97
C LEU A 57 26.73 22.01 -19.38
N LEU A 58 25.63 21.35 -19.76
CA LEU A 58 25.44 20.77 -21.09
C LEU A 58 25.41 21.85 -22.17
N LYS A 59 24.80 23.01 -21.90
CA LYS A 59 24.87 24.20 -22.77
C LYS A 59 26.30 24.76 -22.87
N GLN A 60 27.05 24.73 -21.78
CA GLN A 60 28.43 25.24 -21.73
C GLN A 60 29.48 24.25 -22.28
N LYS A 61 29.08 23.06 -22.76
CA LYS A 61 29.96 21.97 -23.25
C LYS A 61 31.05 21.54 -22.25
N LYS A 62 30.88 21.81 -20.94
CA LYS A 62 31.82 21.43 -19.87
C LYS A 62 31.70 19.95 -19.50
N SER A 63 32.57 19.46 -18.61
CA SER A 63 32.47 18.09 -18.09
C SER A 63 31.14 17.87 -17.36
N LEU A 64 30.43 16.80 -17.71
CA LEU A 64 29.04 16.53 -17.29
C LEU A 64 28.90 15.32 -16.36
N GLN A 65 29.98 14.56 -16.16
CA GLN A 65 29.90 13.23 -15.57
C GLN A 65 29.41 13.28 -14.12
N LEU A 66 29.98 14.16 -13.30
CA LEU A 66 29.62 14.25 -11.89
C LEU A 66 28.15 14.68 -11.69
N ALA A 67 27.71 15.74 -12.39
CA ALA A 67 26.33 16.23 -12.29
C ALA A 67 25.32 15.19 -12.82
N ALA A 68 25.64 14.48 -13.90
CA ALA A 68 24.81 13.41 -14.41
C ALA A 68 24.68 12.24 -13.42
N ILE A 69 25.79 11.83 -12.79
CA ILE A 69 25.79 10.75 -11.79
C ILE A 69 24.95 11.15 -10.59
N ILE A 70 25.15 12.34 -10.02
CA ILE A 70 24.38 12.82 -8.87
C ILE A 70 22.89 12.88 -9.22
N THR A 71 22.53 13.44 -10.40
CA THR A 71 21.15 13.49 -10.86
C THR A 71 20.49 12.11 -10.91
N ILE A 72 21.11 11.16 -11.60
CA ILE A 72 20.53 9.82 -11.80
C ILE A 72 20.46 9.06 -10.48
N THR A 73 21.49 9.13 -9.65
CA THR A 73 21.52 8.45 -8.34
C THR A 73 20.46 9.03 -7.41
N SER A 74 20.37 10.35 -7.27
CA SER A 74 19.39 10.98 -6.40
C SER A 74 17.95 10.74 -6.85
N LEU A 75 17.65 10.85 -8.16
CA LEU A 75 16.32 10.55 -8.69
C LEU A 75 15.99 9.05 -8.55
N SER A 76 16.93 8.14 -8.78
CA SER A 76 16.69 6.70 -8.57
C SER A 76 16.38 6.37 -7.10
N ILE A 77 17.06 7.02 -6.15
CA ILE A 77 16.77 6.86 -4.73
C ILE A 77 15.39 7.45 -4.38
N ALA A 78 15.04 8.61 -4.94
CA ALA A 78 13.71 9.19 -4.77
C ALA A 78 12.63 8.23 -5.30
N MET A 79 12.83 7.67 -6.50
CA MET A 79 11.92 6.72 -7.14
C MET A 79 11.71 5.46 -6.31
N TYR A 80 12.79 4.85 -5.82
CA TYR A 80 12.70 3.68 -4.95
C TYR A 80 11.84 3.95 -3.71
N ASN A 81 12.09 5.08 -3.04
CA ASN A 81 11.32 5.44 -1.86
C ASN A 81 9.86 5.79 -2.21
N ASN A 82 9.62 6.46 -3.34
CA ASN A 82 8.29 6.78 -3.84
C ASN A 82 7.45 5.53 -4.10
N LEU A 83 8.02 4.51 -4.74
CA LEU A 83 7.34 3.24 -5.02
C LEU A 83 7.03 2.49 -3.73
N ARG A 84 7.97 2.45 -2.79
CA ARG A 84 7.72 1.84 -1.47
C ARG A 84 6.57 2.55 -0.75
N LEU A 85 6.57 3.88 -0.71
CA LEU A 85 5.49 4.66 -0.10
C LEU A 85 4.15 4.46 -0.80
N ALA A 86 4.16 4.38 -2.13
CA ALA A 86 2.93 4.16 -2.90
C ALA A 86 2.33 2.78 -2.58
N LYS A 87 3.17 1.76 -2.43
CA LYS A 87 2.75 0.43 -1.97
C LYS A 87 2.17 0.50 -0.56
N ASP A 88 2.89 1.10 0.39
CA ASP A 88 2.42 1.22 1.78
C ASP A 88 1.07 1.95 1.87
N ASN A 89 0.89 3.03 1.10
CA ASN A 89 -0.35 3.76 1.00
C ASN A 89 -1.47 2.92 0.37
N TYR A 90 -1.18 2.18 -0.70
CA TYR A 90 -2.14 1.29 -1.35
C TYR A 90 -2.61 0.18 -0.41
N ASP A 91 -1.66 -0.55 0.19
CA ASP A 91 -1.90 -1.64 1.13
C ASP A 91 -2.79 -1.17 2.28
N ARG A 92 -2.52 0.03 2.78
CA ARG A 92 -3.33 0.66 3.81
C ARG A 92 -4.73 1.03 3.35
N ILE A 93 -4.88 1.70 2.20
CA ILE A 93 -6.21 2.10 1.69
C ILE A 93 -7.08 0.85 1.50
N GLN A 94 -6.49 -0.23 0.96
CA GLN A 94 -7.18 -1.49 0.81
C GLN A 94 -7.56 -2.11 2.16
N CYS A 95 -6.66 -2.10 3.14
CA CYS A 95 -7.01 -2.50 4.51
C CYS A 95 -8.19 -1.69 5.05
N LEU A 96 -8.09 -0.35 5.06
CA LEU A 96 -9.12 0.52 5.63
C LEU A 96 -10.48 0.26 4.98
N LYS A 97 -10.49 0.06 3.66
CA LYS A 97 -11.70 -0.28 2.90
C LYS A 97 -12.25 -1.68 3.27
N GLY A 98 -11.38 -2.67 3.43
CA GLY A 98 -11.78 -4.04 3.77
C GLY A 98 -12.33 -4.20 5.18
N ILE A 99 -11.90 -3.33 6.12
CA ILE A 99 -12.28 -3.44 7.53
C ILE A 99 -13.16 -2.28 8.03
N SER A 100 -13.52 -1.33 7.16
CA SER A 100 -14.19 -0.09 7.59
C SER A 100 -15.50 -0.32 8.33
N GLU A 101 -16.28 -1.30 7.89
CA GLU A 101 -17.56 -1.65 8.52
C GLU A 101 -17.38 -2.40 9.85
N TYR A 102 -16.18 -2.92 10.11
CA TYR A 102 -15.86 -3.68 11.32
C TYR A 102 -15.16 -2.85 12.39
N PHE A 103 -14.72 -1.62 12.10
CA PHE A 103 -13.93 -0.79 13.03
C PHE A 103 -14.53 -0.68 14.43
N GLN A 104 -15.82 -0.36 14.54
CA GLN A 104 -16.52 -0.22 15.83
C GLN A 104 -16.59 -1.51 16.67
N TYR A 105 -16.43 -2.66 16.02
CA TYR A 105 -16.40 -3.97 16.67
C TYR A 105 -14.97 -4.38 17.05
N PHE A 106 -13.96 -3.85 16.36
CA PHE A 106 -12.53 -4.09 16.60
C PHE A 106 -11.90 -3.14 17.63
N GLU A 107 -12.43 -1.92 17.78
CA GLU A 107 -11.84 -0.83 18.58
C GLU A 107 -11.59 -1.17 20.07
N ASN A 108 -12.38 -2.08 20.64
CA ASN A 108 -12.24 -2.51 22.04
C ASN A 108 -11.78 -3.97 22.19
N ASP A 109 -11.33 -4.60 21.10
CA ASP A 109 -10.82 -5.99 21.08
C ASP A 109 -11.74 -6.99 21.78
N SER A 110 -13.05 -6.82 21.59
CA SER A 110 -14.08 -7.58 22.31
C SER A 110 -14.76 -8.59 21.39
N CYS A 111 -14.46 -9.87 21.58
CA CYS A 111 -15.06 -10.95 20.81
C CYS A 111 -16.60 -11.02 20.97
N SER A 112 -17.15 -10.55 22.08
CA SER A 112 -18.61 -10.49 22.25
C SER A 112 -19.30 -9.51 21.29
N LYS A 113 -18.65 -8.39 20.95
CA LYS A 113 -19.18 -7.44 19.96
C LYS A 113 -19.12 -8.03 18.55
N ILE A 114 -18.01 -8.69 18.21
CA ILE A 114 -17.83 -9.26 16.87
C ILE A 114 -18.73 -10.48 16.63
N GLU A 115 -19.08 -11.23 17.68
CA GLU A 115 -20.07 -12.31 17.61
C GLU A 115 -21.46 -11.81 17.19
N LYS A 116 -21.88 -10.65 17.68
CA LYS A 116 -23.16 -10.06 17.29
C LYS A 116 -23.16 -9.71 15.81
N LYS A 117 -22.08 -9.06 15.34
CA LYS A 117 -21.88 -8.74 13.93
C LYS A 117 -21.86 -9.99 13.05
N PHE A 118 -21.18 -11.06 13.49
CA PHE A 118 -21.19 -12.34 12.78
C PHE A 118 -22.60 -12.91 12.58
N LYS A 119 -23.46 -12.88 13.61
CA LYS A 119 -24.86 -13.33 13.48
C LYS A 119 -25.62 -12.52 12.44
N GLU A 120 -25.43 -11.20 12.42
CA GLU A 120 -26.02 -10.30 11.43
C GLU A 120 -25.51 -10.63 10.01
N ASP A 121 -24.20 -10.84 9.85
CA ASP A 121 -23.59 -11.18 8.56
C ASP A 121 -24.03 -12.56 8.03
N VAL A 122 -24.26 -13.53 8.92
CA VAL A 122 -24.85 -14.83 8.54
C VAL A 122 -26.29 -14.67 8.02
N ILE A 123 -27.12 -13.85 8.68
CA ILE A 123 -28.51 -13.61 8.24
C ILE A 123 -28.54 -12.88 6.90
N ASN A 124 -27.63 -11.92 6.71
CA ASN A 124 -27.56 -11.11 5.50
C ASN A 124 -26.79 -11.78 4.35
N GLY A 125 -26.12 -12.90 4.59
CA GLY A 125 -25.28 -13.57 3.60
C GLY A 125 -24.03 -12.77 3.22
N THR A 126 -23.52 -11.93 4.12
CA THR A 126 -22.36 -11.04 3.91
C THR A 126 -21.16 -11.47 4.76
N ILE A 127 -20.96 -12.77 4.92
CA ILE A 127 -19.88 -13.33 5.75
C ILE A 127 -18.54 -13.04 5.08
N LYS A 128 -17.54 -12.69 5.89
CA LYS A 128 -16.18 -12.40 5.43
C LYS A 128 -15.16 -13.31 6.10
N TYR A 129 -13.97 -13.41 5.52
CA TYR A 129 -12.84 -14.08 6.13
C TYR A 129 -11.59 -13.21 6.02
N PHE A 130 -10.96 -12.93 7.15
CA PHE A 130 -9.83 -12.01 7.24
C PHE A 130 -8.50 -12.79 7.14
N GLN A 131 -7.75 -12.63 6.05
CA GLN A 131 -6.47 -13.30 5.87
C GLN A 131 -5.30 -12.34 6.07
N ASP A 132 -4.26 -12.81 6.77
CA ASP A 132 -2.99 -12.10 6.89
C ASP A 132 -2.26 -12.12 5.55
N GLU A 133 -1.84 -10.94 5.12
CA GLU A 133 -1.21 -10.66 3.84
C GLU A 133 -2.14 -10.94 2.65
N TYR A 134 -2.00 -10.15 1.59
CA TYR A 134 -2.65 -10.44 0.31
C TYR A 134 -1.90 -11.59 -0.38
N ASN A 135 -2.01 -12.80 0.17
CA ASN A 135 -1.52 -14.01 -0.49
C ASN A 135 -2.66 -14.60 -1.30
N PHE A 136 -2.58 -14.42 -2.62
CA PHE A 136 -3.65 -14.70 -3.56
C PHE A 136 -3.72 -16.20 -3.86
N ASP A 137 -4.12 -17.01 -2.86
CA ASP A 137 -4.57 -18.38 -3.08
C ASP A 137 -5.96 -18.32 -3.73
N LEU A 138 -5.96 -18.22 -5.06
CA LEU A 138 -7.16 -18.18 -5.89
C LEU A 138 -8.10 -19.34 -5.60
N GLU A 139 -7.57 -20.55 -5.41
CA GLU A 139 -8.41 -21.71 -5.13
C GLU A 139 -9.07 -21.59 -3.75
N PHE A 140 -8.38 -21.02 -2.76
CA PHE A 140 -8.97 -20.77 -1.45
C PHE A 140 -10.07 -19.71 -1.51
N GLU A 141 -9.83 -18.61 -2.22
CA GLU A 141 -10.84 -17.56 -2.43
C GLU A 141 -12.07 -18.11 -3.17
N GLU A 142 -11.87 -18.83 -4.27
CA GLU A 142 -12.94 -19.47 -5.04
C GLU A 142 -13.73 -20.46 -4.19
N ARG A 143 -13.05 -21.28 -3.37
CA ARG A 143 -13.74 -22.21 -2.45
C ARG A 143 -14.59 -21.47 -1.42
N LEU A 144 -14.08 -20.40 -0.82
CA LEU A 144 -14.83 -19.61 0.17
C LEU A 144 -16.06 -18.97 -0.46
N ARG A 145 -15.90 -18.33 -1.63
CA ARG A 145 -16.98 -17.65 -2.34
C ARG A 145 -18.02 -18.64 -2.87
N ASP A 146 -17.61 -19.62 -3.65
CA ASP A 146 -18.53 -20.42 -4.45
C ASP A 146 -19.20 -21.53 -3.63
N LYS A 147 -18.54 -22.06 -2.58
CA LYS A 147 -19.11 -23.11 -1.73
C LYS A 147 -19.76 -22.59 -0.46
N TYR A 148 -19.25 -21.49 0.09
CA TYR A 148 -19.66 -21.03 1.42
C TYR A 148 -20.23 -19.61 1.42
N ASN A 149 -20.25 -18.91 0.27
CA ASN A 149 -20.67 -17.52 0.17
C ASN A 149 -19.93 -16.62 1.18
N VAL A 150 -18.62 -16.85 1.32
CA VAL A 150 -17.73 -16.09 2.19
C VAL A 150 -16.78 -15.25 1.34
N GLU A 151 -16.75 -13.94 1.58
CA GLU A 151 -15.82 -13.01 0.93
C GLU A 151 -14.45 -13.07 1.61
N LEU A 152 -13.38 -13.30 0.84
CA LEU A 152 -12.03 -13.20 1.35
C LEU A 152 -11.58 -11.74 1.40
N VAL A 153 -11.17 -11.29 2.57
CA VAL A 153 -10.59 -9.95 2.79
C VAL A 153 -9.11 -10.14 3.15
N GLY A 154 -8.24 -9.92 2.17
CA GLY A 154 -6.80 -9.86 2.40
C GLY A 154 -6.43 -8.57 3.12
N ILE A 155 -5.80 -8.69 4.29
CA ILE A 155 -5.45 -7.56 5.14
C ILE A 155 -3.93 -7.41 5.23
N SER A 156 -3.45 -6.22 4.86
CA SER A 156 -2.05 -5.80 4.98
C SER A 156 -1.77 -4.95 6.23
N CYS A 157 -2.68 -4.92 7.21
CA CYS A 157 -2.62 -4.00 8.35
C CYS A 157 -2.70 -4.71 9.71
N THR A 158 -2.65 -3.90 10.79
CA THR A 158 -2.67 -4.38 12.17
C THR A 158 -3.82 -5.34 12.42
N ARG A 159 -3.47 -6.54 12.86
CA ARG A 159 -4.42 -7.59 13.23
C ARG A 159 -5.02 -7.28 14.60
N TYR A 160 -6.32 -7.05 14.63
CA TYR A 160 -7.07 -6.94 15.88
C TYR A 160 -7.43 -8.33 16.38
N SER A 161 -7.42 -8.58 17.70
CA SER A 161 -7.76 -9.92 18.22
C SER A 161 -9.22 -10.28 17.92
N ALA A 162 -10.09 -9.27 17.80
CA ALA A 162 -11.48 -9.44 17.35
C ALA A 162 -11.60 -10.00 15.91
N MET A 163 -10.64 -9.78 15.01
CA MET A 163 -10.63 -10.41 13.68
C MET A 163 -10.42 -11.92 13.78
N ASN A 164 -9.63 -12.37 14.75
CA ASN A 164 -9.40 -13.80 14.98
C ASN A 164 -10.66 -14.47 15.49
N CYS A 165 -11.32 -13.85 16.47
CA CYS A 165 -12.61 -14.31 16.96
C CYS A 165 -13.64 -14.42 15.83
N TYR A 166 -13.71 -13.44 14.93
CA TYR A 166 -14.60 -13.52 13.77
C TYR A 166 -14.26 -14.70 12.84
N ASN A 167 -12.99 -14.86 12.48
CA ASN A 167 -12.56 -15.97 11.62
C ASN A 167 -12.84 -17.34 12.23
N ASP A 168 -12.73 -17.49 13.55
CA ASP A 168 -13.04 -18.75 14.22
C ASP A 168 -14.55 -19.06 14.17
N LEU A 169 -15.41 -18.05 14.32
CA LEU A 169 -16.86 -18.21 14.10
C LEU A 169 -17.19 -18.61 12.64
N VAL A 170 -16.48 -18.05 11.67
CA VAL A 170 -16.64 -18.39 10.24
C VAL A 170 -16.22 -19.84 9.99
N LYS A 171 -15.10 -20.30 10.55
CA LYS A 171 -14.65 -21.70 10.45
C LYS A 171 -15.69 -22.66 11.03
N ASP A 172 -16.23 -22.34 12.20
CA ASP A 172 -17.27 -23.15 12.85
C ASP A 172 -18.55 -23.21 12.00
N HIS A 173 -18.93 -22.10 11.37
CA HIS A 173 -20.08 -22.06 10.47
C HIS A 173 -19.86 -22.90 9.22
N ILE A 174 -18.69 -22.79 8.58
CA ILE A 174 -18.30 -23.63 7.44
C ILE A 174 -18.31 -25.11 7.82
N LYS A 175 -17.82 -25.46 9.01
CA LYS A 175 -17.85 -26.85 9.50
C LYS A 175 -19.28 -27.37 9.61
N LYS A 176 -20.20 -26.59 10.20
CA LYS A 176 -21.62 -26.94 10.31
C LYS A 176 -22.30 -27.10 8.95
N LEU A 177 -21.90 -26.34 7.94
CA LEU A 177 -22.41 -26.48 6.58
C LEU A 177 -21.92 -27.76 5.89
N LYS A 178 -20.70 -28.23 6.20
CA LYS A 178 -20.16 -29.50 5.67
C LYS A 178 -20.81 -30.75 6.28
N GLU A 179 -21.33 -30.63 7.49
CA GLU A 179 -21.98 -31.71 8.23
C GLU A 179 -23.48 -31.88 7.90
N ARG A 180 -24.03 -31.01 7.05
CA ARG A 180 -25.41 -31.06 6.53
C ARG A 180 -25.44 -31.61 5.11
#